data_AF-A0A0D3KAK8-F1
#
_entry.id   AF-A0A0D3KAK8-F1
#
_cell.length_a   1.000
_cell.length_b   1.000
_cell.length_c   1.000
_cell.angle_alpha   90.00
_cell.angle_beta   90.00
_cell.angle_gamma   90.00
#
_symmetry.space_group_name_H-M   'P 1'
#
loop_
_entity.id
_entity.type
_entity.pdbx_description
1 polymer ?
#
loop_
_entity_poly.entity_id
_entity_poly.type
_entity_poly.pdbx_seq_one_letter_code
_entity_poly.pdbx_strand_id
1 'polypeptide(L)'
;MGGGTRRESQSEPGGSQKTIFISCSALIRETKLCVGGEHQAELDSLLSRLAAREIQAEAAVKQLMAIVGSTVVQQAGLSAINLQKGILPHGWIEYIDDATRRPYYYNVHTKETTWYKPEAPDAPPPLPLADEDGVDTSVFTNHRISLSGEI
;
A
#
# COMPACT_ATOMS: atom_id res chain seq x y z
N MET A 1 -47.95 28.24 13.90
CA MET A 1 -47.01 27.14 14.24
C MET A 1 -46.30 26.75 12.97
N GLY A 2 -45.19 27.44 12.67
CA GLY A 2 -44.47 27.34 11.40
C GLY A 2 -43.59 26.09 11.37
N GLY A 3 -43.64 25.39 10.24
CA GLY A 3 -42.88 24.18 9.97
C GLY A 3 -41.37 24.37 9.95
N GLY A 4 -40.69 23.23 10.06
CA GLY A 4 -39.24 23.13 9.97
C GLY A 4 -38.86 21.67 9.84
N THR A 5 -39.08 21.11 8.65
CA THR A 5 -38.49 19.87 8.18
C THR A 5 -36.97 19.94 8.35
N ARG A 6 -36.43 19.33 9.40
CA ARG A 6 -34.98 19.25 9.61
C ARG A 6 -34.42 18.15 8.72
N ARG A 7 -33.91 18.63 7.57
CA ARG A 7 -33.15 17.96 6.51
C ARG A 7 -32.59 16.59 6.88
N GLU A 8 -32.99 15.61 6.07
CA GLU A 8 -32.26 14.37 5.79
C GLU A 8 -30.76 14.69 5.66
N SER A 9 -30.00 14.25 6.65
CA SER A 9 -28.55 14.27 6.60
C SER A 9 -28.14 13.08 5.73
N GLN A 10 -28.20 13.28 4.41
CA GLN A 10 -27.47 12.47 3.45
C GLN A 10 -25.99 12.60 3.79
N SER A 11 -25.51 11.70 4.65
CA SER A 11 -24.09 11.43 4.75
C SER A 11 -23.79 10.49 3.59
N GLU A 12 -23.45 11.10 2.47
CA GLU A 12 -22.89 10.40 1.31
C GLU A 12 -21.78 9.48 1.81
N PRO A 13 -21.79 8.16 1.52
CA PRO A 13 -20.64 7.31 1.75
C PRO A 13 -19.60 7.65 0.67
N GLY A 14 -18.98 8.82 0.80
CA GLY A 14 -17.81 9.23 0.03
C GLY A 14 -16.58 8.47 0.51
N GLY A 15 -16.66 7.14 0.59
CA GLY A 15 -15.50 6.28 0.63
C GLY A 15 -14.72 6.59 -0.63
N SER A 16 -13.67 7.38 -0.51
CA SER A 16 -12.78 7.73 -1.62
C SER A 16 -12.20 6.42 -2.14
N GLN A 17 -12.88 5.81 -3.10
CA GLN A 17 -12.54 4.52 -3.68
C GLN A 17 -11.28 4.72 -4.49
N LYS A 18 -10.14 4.75 -3.79
CA LYS A 18 -8.84 5.00 -4.37
C LYS A 18 -8.51 3.76 -5.17
N THR A 19 -8.75 3.82 -6.48
CA THR A 19 -8.38 2.75 -7.41
C THR A 19 -6.85 2.71 -7.48
N ILE A 20 -6.27 1.57 -7.14
CA ILE A 20 -4.83 1.41 -6.90
C ILE A 20 -4.17 0.71 -8.09
N PHE A 21 -3.42 1.46 -8.90
CA PHE A 21 -2.69 0.90 -10.03
C PHE A 21 -1.31 0.40 -9.57
N ILE A 22 -1.23 -0.84 -9.08
CA ILE A 22 0.04 -1.51 -8.79
C ILE A 22 0.12 -2.85 -9.51
N SER A 23 1.33 -3.29 -9.84
CA SER A 23 1.51 -4.65 -10.35
C SER A 23 1.21 -5.68 -9.26
N CYS A 24 0.49 -6.75 -9.60
CA CYS A 24 0.22 -7.84 -8.66
C CYS A 24 1.53 -8.43 -8.11
N SER A 25 2.58 -8.48 -8.93
CA SER A 25 3.94 -8.84 -8.53
C SER A 25 4.54 -7.93 -7.46
N ALA A 26 4.27 -6.61 -7.52
CA ALA A 26 4.72 -5.64 -6.52
C ALA A 26 3.95 -5.81 -5.21
N LEU A 27 2.62 -6.02 -5.30
CA LEU A 27 1.77 -6.28 -4.15
C LEU A 27 2.18 -7.54 -3.38
N ILE A 28 2.48 -8.64 -4.09
CA ILE A 28 2.92 -9.89 -3.48
C ILE A 28 4.27 -9.71 -2.77
N ARG A 29 5.21 -8.97 -3.39
CA ARG A 29 6.51 -8.65 -2.79
C ARG A 29 6.37 -7.82 -1.52
N GLU A 30 5.52 -6.79 -1.53
CA GLU A 30 5.24 -6.01 -0.32
C GLU A 30 4.61 -6.85 0.78
N THR A 31 3.65 -7.69 0.41
CA THR A 31 2.98 -8.56 1.37
C THR A 31 4.00 -9.49 2.06
N LYS A 32 5.00 -9.99 1.32
CA LYS A 32 6.10 -10.81 1.84
C LYS A 32 6.91 -10.09 2.92
N LEU A 33 7.01 -8.77 2.83
CA LEU A 33 7.73 -7.92 3.78
C LEU A 33 6.87 -7.59 5.01
N CYS A 34 5.54 -7.46 4.83
CA CYS A 34 4.58 -7.23 5.91
C CYS A 34 4.35 -8.45 6.83
N VAL A 35 4.27 -9.66 6.28
CA VAL A 35 3.86 -10.86 7.04
C VAL A 35 5.03 -11.64 7.65
N GLY A 36 6.27 -11.20 7.43
CA GLY A 36 7.45 -11.92 7.90
C GLY A 36 7.61 -13.30 7.25
N GLY A 37 8.25 -14.23 7.96
CA GLY A 37 8.62 -15.57 7.45
C GLY A 37 7.45 -16.54 7.25
N GLU A 38 6.31 -16.32 7.92
CA GLU A 38 5.25 -17.32 8.07
C GLU A 38 4.58 -17.71 6.75
N HIS A 39 4.34 -16.75 5.85
CA HIS A 39 3.66 -16.98 4.58
C HIS A 39 4.58 -16.82 3.36
N GLN A 40 5.91 -16.74 3.54
CA GLN A 40 6.83 -16.48 2.41
C GLN A 40 6.78 -17.54 1.33
N ALA A 41 6.70 -18.82 1.69
CA ALA A 41 6.68 -19.92 0.73
C ALA A 41 5.42 -19.90 -0.15
N GLU A 42 4.26 -19.60 0.45
CA GLU A 42 3.00 -19.49 -0.30
C GLU A 42 3.01 -18.28 -1.24
N LEU A 43 3.52 -17.14 -0.77
CA LEU A 43 3.66 -15.93 -1.58
C LEU A 43 4.62 -16.13 -2.75
N ASP A 44 5.72 -16.85 -2.53
CA ASP A 44 6.71 -17.16 -3.57
C ASP A 44 6.12 -18.09 -4.65
N SER A 45 5.40 -19.13 -4.23
CA SER A 45 4.65 -20.01 -5.12
C SER A 45 3.60 -19.23 -5.94
N LEU A 46 2.86 -18.32 -5.29
CA LEU A 46 1.89 -17.45 -5.94
C LEU A 46 2.55 -16.53 -6.99
N LEU A 47 3.69 -15.92 -6.64
CA LEU A 47 4.46 -15.06 -7.53
C LEU A 47 4.99 -15.83 -8.74
N SER A 48 5.47 -17.06 -8.53
CA SER A 48 5.96 -17.95 -9.58
C SER A 48 4.83 -18.33 -10.55
N ARG A 49 3.66 -18.72 -10.04
CA ARG A 49 2.46 -19.03 -10.85
C ARG A 49 1.99 -17.82 -11.67
N LEU A 50 2.08 -16.62 -11.09
CA LEU A 50 1.78 -15.37 -11.80
C LEU A 50 2.81 -15.09 -12.91
N ALA A 51 4.10 -15.30 -12.63
CA ALA A 51 5.17 -15.13 -13.61
C ALA A 51 5.07 -16.12 -14.78
N ALA A 52 4.67 -17.37 -14.50
CA ALA A 52 4.38 -18.40 -15.50
C ALA A 52 3.07 -18.17 -16.27
N ARG A 53 2.29 -17.14 -15.92
CA ARG A 53 0.94 -16.84 -16.45
C ARG A 53 -0.06 -18.00 -16.28
N GLU A 54 0.17 -18.89 -15.33
CA GLU A 54 -0.76 -19.97 -15.00
C GLU A 54 -2.02 -19.44 -14.31
N ILE A 55 -1.88 -18.34 -13.55
CA ILE A 55 -2.98 -17.65 -12.88
C ILE A 55 -3.07 -16.20 -13.32
N GLN A 56 -4.31 -15.70 -13.39
CA GLN A 56 -4.58 -14.29 -13.65
C GLN A 56 -4.25 -13.43 -12.41
N ALA A 57 -3.96 -12.15 -12.62
CA ALA A 57 -3.68 -11.21 -11.54
C ALA A 57 -4.83 -11.13 -10.51
N GLU A 58 -6.09 -11.15 -10.97
CA GLU A 58 -7.27 -11.16 -10.08
C GLU A 58 -7.34 -12.42 -9.21
N ALA A 59 -7.01 -13.58 -9.78
CA ALA A 59 -6.98 -14.85 -9.04
C ALA A 59 -5.84 -14.85 -8.01
N ALA A 60 -4.67 -14.31 -8.37
CA ALA A 60 -3.55 -14.14 -7.46
C ALA A 60 -3.92 -13.22 -6.28
N VAL A 61 -4.57 -12.07 -6.54
CA VAL A 61 -5.01 -11.16 -5.47
C VAL A 61 -6.05 -11.82 -4.55
N LYS A 62 -6.99 -12.60 -5.08
CA LYS A 62 -7.95 -13.35 -4.26
C LYS A 62 -7.27 -14.37 -3.36
N GLN A 63 -6.30 -15.14 -3.89
CA GLN A 63 -5.52 -16.08 -3.10
C GLN A 63 -4.69 -15.35 -2.03
N LEU A 64 -4.06 -14.24 -2.39
CA LEU A 64 -3.31 -13.40 -1.48
C LEU A 64 -4.17 -12.93 -0.30
N MET A 65 -5.37 -12.40 -0.58
CA MET A 65 -6.32 -11.99 0.46
C MET A 65 -6.78 -13.15 1.33
N ALA A 66 -6.88 -14.37 0.79
CA ALA A 66 -7.25 -15.56 1.56
C ALA A 66 -6.12 -16.02 2.50
N ILE A 67 -4.85 -15.85 2.10
CA ILE A 67 -3.68 -16.25 2.88
C ILE A 67 -3.44 -15.24 4.02
N VAL A 68 -3.32 -13.95 3.69
CA VAL A 68 -2.88 -12.92 4.65
C VAL A 68 -4.00 -12.03 5.20
N GLY A 69 -5.21 -12.12 4.63
CA GLY A 69 -6.35 -11.26 4.96
C GLY A 69 -6.41 -9.98 4.13
N SER A 70 -7.63 -9.46 3.93
CA SER A 70 -7.88 -8.25 3.13
C SER A 70 -7.16 -7.00 3.67
N THR A 71 -7.07 -6.85 5.00
CA THR A 71 -6.40 -5.71 5.66
C THR A 71 -4.93 -5.67 5.31
N VAL A 72 -4.22 -6.80 5.38
CA VAL A 72 -2.78 -6.86 5.09
C VAL A 72 -2.52 -6.58 3.61
N VAL A 73 -3.36 -7.11 2.70
CA VAL A 73 -3.24 -6.84 1.26
C VAL A 73 -3.47 -5.36 0.95
N GLN A 74 -4.49 -4.73 1.55
CA GLN A 74 -4.74 -3.31 1.37
C GLN A 74 -3.57 -2.47 1.90
N GLN A 75 -3.07 -2.82 3.08
CA GLN A 75 -1.92 -2.17 3.70
C GLN A 75 -0.64 -2.29 2.85
N ALA A 76 -0.30 -3.50 2.42
CA ALA A 76 0.82 -3.75 1.51
C ALA A 76 0.66 -2.98 0.19
N GLY A 77 -0.56 -2.91 -0.35
CA GLY A 77 -0.86 -2.13 -1.53
C GLY A 77 -0.61 -0.64 -1.34
N LEU A 78 -1.07 -0.06 -0.22
CA LEU A 78 -0.84 1.35 0.11
C LEU A 78 0.66 1.65 0.31
N SER A 79 1.39 0.80 1.03
CA SER A 79 2.85 0.88 1.17
C SER A 79 3.55 0.88 -0.19
N ALA A 80 3.21 -0.09 -1.05
CA ALA A 80 3.79 -0.22 -2.40
C ALA A 80 3.65 1.07 -3.21
N ILE A 81 2.46 1.69 -3.16
CA ILE A 81 2.19 2.92 -3.90
C ILE A 81 2.99 4.08 -3.34
N ASN A 82 3.04 4.22 -2.01
CA ASN A 82 3.74 5.34 -1.41
C ASN A 82 5.23 5.28 -1.74
N LEU A 83 5.80 4.07 -1.76
CA LEU A 83 7.15 3.83 -2.26
C LEU A 83 7.28 4.14 -3.75
N GLN A 84 6.38 3.61 -4.60
CA GLN A 84 6.41 3.84 -6.05
C GLN A 84 6.31 5.32 -6.40
N LYS A 85 5.52 6.09 -5.64
CA LYS A 85 5.35 7.53 -5.83
C LYS A 85 6.44 8.35 -5.14
N GLY A 86 7.37 7.73 -4.41
CA GLY A 86 8.36 8.43 -3.59
C GLY A 86 7.75 9.31 -2.52
N ILE A 87 6.51 9.03 -2.09
CA ILE A 87 5.82 9.82 -1.07
C ILE A 87 6.30 9.39 0.30
N LEU A 88 6.39 8.09 0.57
CA LEU A 88 6.85 7.55 1.84
C LEU A 88 7.83 6.40 1.63
N PRO A 89 8.71 6.16 2.60
CA PRO A 89 9.53 4.96 2.63
C PRO A 89 8.71 3.68 2.65
N HIS A 90 9.41 2.61 2.31
CA HIS A 90 8.92 1.25 2.32
C HIS A 90 8.30 0.89 3.68
N GLY A 91 7.08 0.33 3.66
CA GLY A 91 6.32 -0.03 4.86
C GLY A 91 5.49 1.10 5.47
N TRP A 92 5.59 2.33 4.98
CA TRP A 92 4.82 3.45 5.54
C TRP A 92 3.57 3.76 4.74
N ILE A 93 2.47 3.94 5.48
CA ILE A 93 1.16 4.27 4.96
C ILE A 93 0.69 5.58 5.55
N GLU A 94 0.20 6.48 4.70
CA GLU A 94 -0.54 7.66 5.13
C GLU A 94 -2.00 7.30 5.38
N TYR A 95 -2.46 7.62 6.58
CA TYR A 95 -3.86 7.58 6.98
C TYR A 95 -4.32 8.97 7.36
N ILE A 96 -5.62 9.24 7.25
CA ILE A 96 -6.23 10.47 7.76
C ILE A 96 -6.97 10.12 9.04
N ASP A 97 -6.62 10.79 10.12
CA ASP A 97 -7.34 10.68 11.38
C ASP A 97 -8.70 11.38 11.27
N ASP A 98 -9.80 10.70 11.60
CA ASP A 98 -11.14 11.26 11.45
C ASP A 98 -11.43 12.34 12.50
N ALA A 99 -10.89 12.17 13.72
CA ALA A 99 -11.11 13.09 14.83
C ALA A 99 -10.44 14.46 14.61
N THR A 100 -9.22 14.47 14.06
CA THR A 100 -8.42 15.68 13.87
C THR A 100 -8.34 16.14 12.42
N ARG A 101 -8.76 15.30 11.47
CA ARG A 101 -8.63 15.49 10.01
C ARG A 101 -7.18 15.75 9.59
N ARG A 102 -6.21 15.20 10.35
CA ARG A 102 -4.77 15.33 10.09
C ARG A 102 -4.21 14.01 9.55
N PRO A 103 -3.25 14.07 8.61
CA PRO A 103 -2.54 12.88 8.19
C PRO A 103 -1.67 12.34 9.32
N TYR A 104 -1.67 11.03 9.49
CA TYR A 104 -0.73 10.28 10.31
C TYR A 104 -0.12 9.15 9.48
N TYR A 105 1.10 8.76 9.83
CA TYR A 105 1.85 7.74 9.11
C TYR A 105 1.97 6.50 9.96
N TYR A 106 1.64 5.35 9.39
CA TYR A 106 1.72 4.05 10.05
C TYR A 106 2.69 3.13 9.33
N ASN A 107 3.63 2.55 10.06
CA ASN A 107 4.56 1.56 9.57
C ASN A 107 3.95 0.16 9.72
N VAL A 108 3.68 -0.52 8.61
CA VAL A 108 3.10 -1.87 8.64
C VAL A 108 4.11 -2.95 8.98
N HIS A 109 5.41 -2.70 8.83
CA HIS A 109 6.48 -3.62 9.20
C HIS A 109 6.73 -3.59 10.71
N THR A 110 6.95 -2.39 11.26
CA THR A 110 7.28 -2.21 12.69
C THR A 110 6.07 -1.98 13.58
N LYS A 111 4.89 -1.76 13.00
CA LYS A 111 3.64 -1.41 13.70
C LYS A 111 3.71 -0.06 14.43
N GLU A 112 4.61 0.82 14.03
CA GLU A 112 4.78 2.16 14.62
C GLU A 112 3.88 3.20 13.95
N THR A 113 3.42 4.19 14.71
CA THR A 113 2.71 5.37 14.19
C THR A 113 3.52 6.63 14.45
N THR A 114 3.46 7.58 13.51
CA THR A 114 4.07 8.90 13.65
C THR A 114 3.18 9.96 13.04
N TRP A 115 3.20 11.15 13.64
CA TRP A 115 2.55 12.34 13.09
C TRP A 115 3.45 13.10 12.11
N TYR A 116 4.72 12.73 12.02
CA TYR A 116 5.72 13.35 11.15
C TYR A 116 5.99 12.46 9.97
N LYS A 117 6.04 13.05 8.77
CA LYS A 117 6.29 12.31 7.54
C LYS A 117 7.65 11.61 7.64
N PRO A 118 7.70 10.27 7.65
CA PRO A 118 8.96 9.55 7.65
C PRO A 118 9.64 9.81 6.31
N GLU A 119 10.84 10.37 6.35
CA GLU A 119 11.71 10.42 5.18
C GLU A 119 12.40 9.05 5.05
N ALA A 120 12.55 8.57 3.82
CA ALA A 120 13.33 7.37 3.60
C ALA A 120 14.77 7.63 4.09
N PRO A 121 15.35 6.76 4.92
CA PRO A 121 16.74 6.89 5.31
C PRO A 121 17.63 6.49 4.12
N ASP A 122 17.70 7.34 3.11
CA ASP A 122 18.85 7.42 2.22
C ASP A 122 19.38 8.86 2.25
N ALA A 123 19.90 9.20 3.41
CA ALA A 123 21.03 10.09 3.52
C ALA A 123 21.80 9.61 4.77
N PRO A 124 22.98 8.97 4.64
CA PRO A 124 24.00 9.18 5.68
C PRO A 124 24.09 10.68 5.96
N PRO A 125 24.34 11.12 7.22
CA PRO A 125 24.59 12.54 7.48
C PRO A 125 25.56 13.05 6.42
N PRO A 126 25.39 14.24 5.82
CA PRO A 126 26.20 14.67 4.69
C PRO A 126 27.68 14.64 5.09
N LEU A 127 28.33 13.52 4.80
CA LEU A 127 29.77 13.37 4.82
C LEU A 127 30.22 13.96 3.50
N PRO A 128 31.18 14.90 3.51
CA PRO A 128 31.60 15.55 2.31
C PRO A 128 32.25 14.51 1.38
N LEU A 129 31.71 14.42 0.16
CA LEU A 129 32.37 13.94 -1.07
C LEU A 129 32.91 12.50 -1.04
N ALA A 130 32.14 11.57 -1.60
CA ALA A 130 32.71 10.51 -2.43
C ALA A 130 31.67 10.05 -3.47
N ASP A 131 32.00 10.35 -4.72
CA ASP A 131 31.46 9.85 -5.99
C ASP A 131 31.14 8.35 -5.93
N GLU A 132 29.94 7.90 -6.35
CA GLU A 132 29.77 6.56 -6.94
C GLU A 132 28.47 6.43 -7.76
N ASP A 133 28.64 5.70 -8.84
CA ASP A 133 27.88 5.53 -10.08
C ASP A 133 26.54 4.75 -10.00
N GLY A 134 25.60 5.18 -10.85
CA GLY A 134 24.75 4.33 -11.70
C GLY A 134 23.78 3.28 -11.11
N VAL A 135 22.47 3.48 -11.31
CA VAL A 135 21.59 2.34 -11.65
C VAL A 135 20.38 2.75 -12.52
N ASP A 136 20.31 2.10 -13.68
CA ASP A 136 19.26 2.14 -14.69
C ASP A 136 17.93 1.58 -14.14
N THR A 137 16.85 2.36 -14.23
CA THR A 137 15.49 1.93 -13.87
C THR A 137 14.62 1.86 -15.12
N SER A 138 14.98 0.96 -16.02
CA SER A 138 14.13 0.59 -17.14
C SER A 138 13.07 -0.46 -16.74
N VAL A 139 11.86 -0.25 -17.27
CA VAL A 139 10.77 -1.22 -17.49
C VAL A 139 9.92 -1.68 -16.28
N PHE A 140 8.90 -0.90 -15.91
CA PHE A 140 7.73 -1.46 -15.20
C PHE A 140 6.41 -0.98 -15.82
N THR A 141 5.81 -1.85 -16.66
CA THR A 141 4.46 -1.67 -17.21
C THR A 141 3.42 -1.82 -16.10
N ASN A 142 2.92 -0.69 -15.59
CA ASN A 142 1.86 -0.64 -14.58
C ASN A 142 0.55 -1.25 -15.10
N HIS A 143 -0.10 -2.10 -14.30
CA HIS A 143 -1.43 -2.64 -14.55
C HIS A 143 -2.44 -2.08 -13.54
N ARG A 144 -3.72 -1.97 -13.93
CA ARG A 144 -4.82 -1.42 -13.10
C ARG A 144 -5.37 -2.49 -12.16
N ILE A 145 -5.24 -2.30 -10.86
CA ILE A 145 -5.91 -3.13 -9.85
C ILE A 145 -6.98 -2.27 -9.15
N SER A 146 -8.19 -2.79 -9.02
CA SER A 146 -9.26 -2.14 -8.25
C SER A 146 -9.39 -2.85 -6.91
N LEU A 147 -8.95 -2.21 -5.82
CA LEU A 147 -9.14 -2.71 -4.45
C LEU A 147 -10.35 -2.01 -3.85
N SER A 148 -11.45 -2.73 -3.65
CA SER A 148 -12.63 -2.26 -2.93
C SER A 148 -12.47 -2.65 -1.45
N GLY A 149 -12.14 -1.69 -0.59
CA GLY A 149 -12.13 -1.86 0.86
C GLY A 149 -13.17 -0.96 1.49
N GLU A 150 -14.19 -1.55 2.12
CA GLU A 150 -15.05 -0.88 3.08
C GLU A 150 -14.21 -0.62 4.35
N ILE A 151 -14.19 0.63 4.81
CA ILE A 151 -13.57 1.09 6.06
C ILE A 151 -14.71 1.28 7.07
#